data_AF-A0A1Y4IXW8-F1
#
_entry.id   AF-A0A1Y4IXW8-F1
#
_cell.length_a   1.000
_cell.length_b   1.000
_cell.length_c   1.000
_cell.angle_alpha   90.00
_cell.angle_beta   90.00
_cell.angle_gamma   90.00
#
_symmetry.space_group_name_H-M   'P 1'
#
loop_
_entity.id
_entity.type
_entity.pdbx_description
1 polymer ?
#
loop_
_entity_poly.entity_id
_entity_poly.type
_entity_poly.pdbx_seq_one_letter_code
_entity_poly.pdbx_strand_id
1 'polypeptide(L)' 'MFESYPEILTTKDLQQIFPKNKGAIYDLLKTGQIQSFKIGREYMIPKSNLTDFINQQMKK' A
#
# COMPACT_ATOMS: atom_id res chain seq x y z
N MET A 1 -4.68 17.83 3.26
CA MET A 1 -5.72 17.26 2.38
C MET A 1 -5.32 15.84 1.99
N PHE A 2 -5.66 14.86 2.83
CA PHE A 2 -5.49 13.40 2.62
C PHE A 2 -6.81 12.68 3.02
N GLU A 3 -7.92 13.41 3.03
CA GLU A 3 -9.16 13.05 3.76
C GLU A 3 -10.13 12.17 2.99
N SER A 4 -9.80 11.74 1.77
CA SER A 4 -10.73 10.94 0.94
C SER A 4 -10.11 9.63 0.44
N TYR A 5 -9.25 9.02 1.26
CA TYR A 5 -8.85 7.64 1.03
C TYR A 5 -9.67 6.75 1.97
N PRO A 6 -10.24 5.65 1.47
CA PRO A 6 -10.84 4.64 2.35
C PRO A 6 -9.78 4.20 3.37
N GLU A 7 -10.21 3.93 4.61
CA GLU A 7 -9.30 3.48 5.69
C GLU A 7 -8.44 2.28 5.26
N ILE A 8 -8.99 1.49 4.33
CA ILE A 8 -8.37 0.34 3.70
C ILE A 8 -8.25 0.61 2.20
N LEU A 9 -7.03 0.52 1.71
CA LEU A 9 -6.64 0.64 0.31
C LEU A 9 -6.50 -0.75 -0.31
N THR A 10 -6.80 -0.86 -1.60
CA THR A 10 -6.55 -2.09 -2.36
C THR A 10 -5.25 -1.99 -3.14
N THR A 11 -4.82 -3.10 -3.74
CA THR A 11 -3.70 -3.10 -4.70
C THR A 11 -3.93 -2.16 -5.88
N LYS A 12 -5.20 -1.88 -6.25
CA LYS A 12 -5.53 -0.94 -7.32
C LYS A 12 -5.32 0.50 -6.87
N ASP A 13 -5.69 0.84 -5.64
CA ASP A 13 -5.46 2.18 -5.09
C ASP A 13 -3.96 2.46 -4.97
N LEU A 14 -3.17 1.47 -4.52
CA LEU A 14 -1.72 1.59 -4.50
C LEU A 14 -1.12 1.85 -5.88
N GLN A 15 -1.68 1.27 -6.95
CA GLN A 15 -1.24 1.53 -8.33
C GLN A 15 -1.59 2.93 -8.81
N GLN A 16 -2.65 3.54 -8.28
CA GLN A 16 -2.99 4.93 -8.58
C GLN A 16 -2.10 5.91 -7.82
N ILE A 17 -1.75 5.60 -6.57
CA ILE A 17 -0.92 6.43 -5.69
C ILE A 17 0.55 6.36 -6.09
N PHE A 18 1.05 5.15 -6.36
CA PHE A 18 2.40 4.92 -6.85
C PHE A 18 2.31 4.52 -8.32
N PRO A 19 2.76 5.36 -9.26
CA PRO A 19 2.93 4.98 -10.66
C PRO A 19 4.13 4.02 -10.83
N LYS A 20 4.19 2.97 -9.99
CA LYS A 20 5.09 1.82 -10.12
C LYS A 20 4.32 0.67 -10.75
N ASN A 21 5.04 -0.15 -11.52
CA ASN A 21 4.50 -1.36 -12.13
C ASN A 21 3.87 -2.29 -11.08
N LYS A 22 2.77 -2.96 -11.48
CA LYS A 22 2.03 -3.93 -10.66
C LYS A 22 2.96 -4.90 -9.93
N GLY A 23 3.99 -5.40 -10.62
CA GLY A 23 4.98 -6.32 -10.07
C GLY A 23 5.67 -5.78 -8.82
N ALA A 24 6.10 -4.51 -8.82
CA ALA A 24 6.76 -3.91 -7.66
C ALA A 24 5.81 -3.77 -6.45
N ILE A 25 4.54 -3.43 -6.69
CA ILE A 25 3.55 -3.33 -5.61
C ILE A 25 3.26 -4.72 -5.04
N TYR A 26 3.06 -5.73 -5.89
CA TYR A 26 2.89 -7.11 -5.43
C TYR A 26 4.12 -7.61 -4.66
N ASP A 27 5.32 -7.25 -5.08
CA ASP A 27 6.55 -7.61 -4.39
C ASP A 27 6.62 -6.94 -3.00
N LEU A 28 6.28 -5.65 -2.89
CA LEU A 28 6.20 -4.95 -1.60
C LEU A 28 5.18 -5.56 -0.63
N LEU A 29 4.04 -6.01 -1.16
CA LEU A 29 3.00 -6.67 -0.36
C LEU A 29 3.40 -8.09 0.02
N LYS A 30 4.02 -8.84 -0.90
CA LYS A 30 4.47 -10.22 -0.68
C LYS A 30 5.68 -10.32 0.24
N THR A 31 6.61 -9.37 0.13
CA THR A 31 7.80 -9.27 0.99
C THR A 31 7.46 -8.71 2.38
N GLY A 32 6.24 -8.21 2.59
CA GLY A 32 5.80 -7.64 3.86
C GLY A 32 6.39 -6.27 4.16
N GLN A 33 7.00 -5.61 3.17
CA GLN A 33 7.47 -4.22 3.30
C GLN A 33 6.31 -3.27 3.56
N ILE A 34 5.15 -3.52 2.93
CA ILE A 34 3.90 -2.84 3.25
C ILE A 34 3.02 -3.83 4.00
N GLN A 35 2.78 -3.49 5.25
CA GLN A 35 2.02 -4.31 6.18
C GLN A 35 0.55 -4.31 5.73
N SER A 36 0.08 -5.47 5.25
CA SER A 36 -1.20 -5.65 4.58
C SER A 36 -1.81 -7.00 4.94
N PHE A 37 -3.12 -7.13 4.77
CA PHE A 37 -3.83 -8.38 4.99
C PHE A 37 -4.60 -8.78 3.74
N LYS A 38 -4.73 -10.09 3.50
CA LYS A 38 -5.42 -10.61 2.33
C LYS A 38 -6.83 -11.05 2.73
N ILE A 39 -7.85 -10.49 2.08
CA ILE A 39 -9.24 -10.94 2.21
C ILE A 39 -9.67 -11.57 0.89
N GLY A 40 -9.90 -12.88 0.90
CA GLY A 40 -10.21 -13.65 -0.30
C GLY A 40 -9.09 -13.59 -1.34
N ARG A 41 -9.33 -12.86 -2.45
CA ARG A 41 -8.37 -12.70 -3.56
C ARG A 41 -7.67 -11.35 -3.59
N GLU A 42 -8.09 -10.38 -2.77
CA GLU A 42 -7.55 -9.03 -2.76
C GLU A 42 -6.71 -8.75 -1.52
N TYR A 43 -5.69 -7.91 -1.68
CA TYR A 43 -4.94 -7.35 -0.57
C TYR A 43 -5.59 -6.05 -0.14
N MET A 44 -5.73 -5.93 1.17
CA MET A 44 -6.23 -4.79 1.89
C MET A 44 -5.08 -4.20 2.70
N ILE A 45 -4.83 -2.92 2.48
CA ILE A 45 -3.71 -2.16 3.04
C ILE A 45 -4.30 -1.01 3.86
N PRO A 46 -4.16 -1.03 5.19
CA PRO A 46 -4.52 0.11 6.01
C PRO A 46 -3.74 1.36 5.58
N LYS A 47 -4.42 2.50 5.52
CA LYS A 47 -3.79 3.78 5.23
C LYS A 47 -2.63 4.07 6.19
N SER A 48 -2.78 3.78 7.48
CA SER A 48 -1.74 3.96 8.49
C SER A 48 -0.45 3.23 8.12
N ASN A 49 -0.57 2.00 7.61
CA ASN A 49 0.56 1.16 7.25
C ASN A 49 1.26 1.68 5.98
N LEU A 50 0.48 2.23 5.04
CA LEU A 50 1.05 2.88 3.85
C LEU A 50 1.80 4.16 4.21
N THR A 51 1.24 4.99 5.09
CA THR A 51 1.89 6.21 5.58
C THR A 51 3.18 5.88 6.34
N ASP A 52 3.17 4.83 7.18
CA ASP A 52 4.37 4.38 7.87
C ASP A 52 5.47 3.97 6.88
N PHE A 53 5.12 3.17 5.86
CA PHE A 53 6.05 2.79 4.80
C PHE A 53 6.64 4.00 4.06
N ILE A 54 5.81 4.98 3.68
CA ILE A 54 6.27 6.21 3.01
C ILE A 54 7.23 6.98 3.90
N ASN A 55 6.89 7.17 5.18
CA ASN A 55 7.73 7.86 6.14
C ASN A 55 9.07 7.16 6.35
N GLN A 56 9.09 5.82 6.37
CA GLN A 56 10.32 5.04 6.44
C GLN A 56 11.19 5.21 5.19
N GLN A 57 10.58 5.25 3.99
CA GLN A 57 11.32 5.47 2.74
C GLN A 57 11.85 6.90 2.61
N MET A 58 11.15 7.91 3.13
CA MET A 58 11.61 9.31 3.08
C MET A 58 12.72 9.65 4.09
N LYS A 59 12.88 8.85 5.14
CA LYS A 59 13.95 9.03 6.14
C LYS A 59 15.29 8.41 5.71
N LYS A 60 15.35 7.81 4.52
CA LYS A 60 16.53 7.15 3.97
C LYS A 60 17.22 8.04 2.96
#